data_AF-A0A2E6C136-F1
#
_entry.id   AF-A0A2E6C136-F1
#
_cell.length_a   1.000
_cell.length_b   1.000
_cell.length_c   1.000
_cell.angle_alpha   90.00
_cell.angle_beta   90.00
_cell.angle_gamma   90.00
#
_symmetry.space_group_name_H-M   'P 1'
#
loop_
_entity.id
_entity.type
_entity.pdbx_description
1 polymer ?
#
loop_
_entity_poly.entity_id
_entity_poly.type
_entity_poly.pdbx_seq_one_letter_code
_entity_poly.pdbx_strand_id
1 'polypeptide(L)'
;DARDEVLKNLVIVYSQAVLKYTSKMDSNTTAEKYQAEGYAFWKAIEAYAAPYMHDGCYNMAVGHKVMMMGEIDASACDAFVWTNASQDPNGTKDTCYNTVNHMVSTDAVDEAGCDGYTSQYYQDNYAATLMNNVLDLTDASQLGTSYDVTAWLQPVWDHYEITSSDIGSM
;
A
#
# COMPACT_ATOMS: atom_id res chain seq x y z
N ASP A 1 -19.23 6.22 18.16
CA ASP A 1 -20.69 6.42 18.40
C ASP A 1 -21.46 5.90 17.17
N ALA A 2 -22.77 6.18 17.02
CA ALA A 2 -23.56 5.68 15.89
C ALA A 2 -22.98 6.08 14.51
N ARG A 3 -22.27 7.20 14.41
CA ARG A 3 -21.59 7.61 13.18
C ARG A 3 -20.42 6.66 12.87
N ASP A 4 -19.59 6.38 13.87
CA ASP A 4 -18.41 5.54 13.68
C ASP A 4 -18.80 4.10 13.31
N GLU A 5 -19.89 3.59 13.88
CA GLU A 5 -20.44 2.27 13.51
C GLU A 5 -20.93 2.24 12.05
N VAL A 6 -21.63 3.30 11.61
CA VAL A 6 -22.05 3.43 10.20
C VAL A 6 -20.83 3.51 9.28
N LEU A 7 -19.80 4.25 9.66
CA LEU A 7 -18.59 4.39 8.87
C LEU A 7 -17.82 3.07 8.75
N LYS A 8 -17.66 2.34 9.86
CA LYS A 8 -17.09 0.99 9.86
C LYS A 8 -17.83 0.07 8.90
N ASN A 9 -19.16 0.04 8.95
CA ASN A 9 -19.98 -0.79 8.07
C ASN A 9 -19.86 -0.38 6.58
N LEU A 10 -19.75 0.92 6.29
CA LEU A 10 -19.46 1.40 4.94
C LEU A 10 -18.09 0.88 4.46
N VAL A 11 -17.04 1.06 5.27
CA VAL A 11 -15.69 0.60 4.92
C VAL A 11 -15.67 -0.92 4.67
N ILE A 12 -16.37 -1.72 5.48
CA ILE A 12 -16.50 -3.17 5.26
C ILE A 12 -17.10 -3.48 3.89
N VAL A 13 -18.33 -2.98 3.64
CA VAL A 13 -19.09 -3.34 2.43
C VAL A 13 -18.39 -2.90 1.16
N TYR A 14 -17.84 -1.69 1.17
CA TYR A 14 -17.14 -1.15 0.00
C TYR A 14 -15.75 -1.77 -0.18
N SER A 15 -15.04 -2.14 0.90
CA SER A 15 -13.79 -2.92 0.79
C SER A 15 -14.03 -4.27 0.13
N GLN A 16 -15.06 -5.01 0.58
CA GLN A 16 -15.46 -6.28 -0.05
C GLN A 16 -15.75 -6.12 -1.54
N ALA A 17 -16.45 -5.04 -1.92
CA ALA A 17 -16.75 -4.75 -3.31
C ALA A 17 -15.47 -4.43 -4.10
N VAL A 18 -14.62 -3.51 -3.62
CA VAL A 18 -13.35 -3.17 -4.26
C VAL A 18 -12.53 -4.43 -4.52
N LEU A 19 -12.30 -5.26 -3.50
CA LEU A 19 -11.52 -6.48 -3.62
C LEU A 19 -12.11 -7.48 -4.64
N LYS A 20 -13.44 -7.65 -4.63
CA LYS A 20 -14.15 -8.52 -5.58
C LYS A 20 -14.00 -8.04 -7.02
N TYR A 21 -13.96 -6.73 -7.25
CA TYR A 21 -13.94 -6.18 -8.58
C TYR A 21 -12.52 -6.06 -9.15
N THR A 22 -11.55 -5.70 -8.32
CA THR A 22 -10.14 -5.73 -8.71
C THR A 22 -9.66 -7.16 -9.01
N SER A 23 -10.21 -8.18 -8.33
CA SER A 23 -9.88 -9.59 -8.59
C SER A 23 -10.52 -10.19 -9.85
N LYS A 24 -11.35 -9.42 -10.56
CA LYS A 24 -12.03 -9.86 -11.80
C LYS A 24 -11.62 -9.06 -13.03
N MET A 25 -10.74 -8.08 -12.89
CA MET A 25 -10.31 -7.21 -13.98
C MET A 25 -9.53 -7.95 -15.08
N ASP A 26 -9.12 -9.20 -14.84
CA ASP A 26 -8.61 -10.12 -15.86
C ASP A 26 -9.66 -10.64 -16.86
N SER A 27 -10.95 -10.36 -16.63
CA SER A 27 -12.04 -10.86 -17.47
C SER A 27 -11.99 -10.34 -18.92
N ASN A 28 -11.88 -11.28 -19.86
CA ASN A 28 -11.75 -11.07 -21.29
C ASN A 28 -12.95 -10.34 -21.95
N THR A 29 -14.09 -10.28 -21.28
CA THR A 29 -15.33 -9.70 -21.82
C THR A 29 -15.95 -8.63 -20.92
N THR A 30 -15.49 -8.49 -19.68
CA THR A 30 -16.11 -7.59 -18.69
C THR A 30 -15.10 -6.78 -17.86
N ALA A 31 -13.80 -6.80 -18.20
CA ALA A 31 -12.76 -6.06 -17.47
C ALA A 31 -13.10 -4.57 -17.27
N GLU A 32 -13.50 -3.86 -18.33
CA GLU A 32 -13.88 -2.42 -18.25
C GLU A 32 -15.02 -2.18 -17.25
N LYS A 33 -16.02 -3.08 -17.25
CA LYS A 33 -17.14 -3.02 -16.31
C LYS A 33 -16.65 -3.22 -14.87
N TYR A 34 -15.77 -4.17 -14.63
CA TYR A 34 -15.25 -4.43 -13.29
C TYR A 34 -14.32 -3.33 -12.80
N GLN A 35 -13.51 -2.73 -13.69
CA GLN A 35 -12.73 -1.54 -13.35
C GLN A 35 -13.65 -0.37 -12.98
N ALA A 36 -14.70 -0.11 -13.77
CA ALA A 36 -15.68 0.93 -13.48
C ALA A 36 -16.44 0.70 -12.17
N GLU A 37 -16.86 -0.54 -11.90
CA GLU A 37 -17.52 -0.92 -10.65
C GLU A 37 -16.54 -0.78 -9.47
N GLY A 38 -15.33 -1.32 -9.57
CA GLY A 38 -14.28 -1.18 -8.56
C GLY A 38 -13.95 0.29 -8.26
N TYR A 39 -13.81 1.13 -9.28
CA TYR A 39 -13.62 2.57 -9.16
C TYR A 39 -14.77 3.21 -8.39
N ALA A 40 -16.02 2.94 -8.77
CA ALA A 40 -17.18 3.51 -8.08
C ALA A 40 -17.23 3.12 -6.59
N PHE A 41 -16.89 1.86 -6.26
CA PHE A 41 -16.85 1.42 -4.87
C PHE A 41 -15.68 2.06 -4.10
N TRP A 42 -14.50 2.16 -4.71
CA TRP A 42 -13.36 2.83 -4.11
C TRP A 42 -13.66 4.30 -3.80
N LYS A 43 -14.17 5.06 -4.78
CA LYS A 43 -14.50 6.48 -4.61
C LYS A 43 -15.56 6.74 -3.55
N ALA A 44 -16.39 5.75 -3.20
CA ALA A 44 -17.37 5.89 -2.12
C ALA A 44 -16.73 5.93 -0.73
N ILE A 45 -15.58 5.26 -0.54
CA ILE A 45 -14.89 5.17 0.76
C ILE A 45 -13.52 5.84 0.80
N GLU A 46 -12.96 6.26 -0.34
CA GLU A 46 -11.61 6.82 -0.42
C GLU A 46 -11.35 7.91 0.61
N ALA A 47 -12.26 8.87 0.79
CA ALA A 47 -12.07 9.97 1.75
C ALA A 47 -11.93 9.50 3.22
N TYR A 48 -12.38 8.29 3.52
CA TYR A 48 -12.34 7.69 4.86
C TYR A 48 -11.30 6.57 4.99
N ALA A 49 -10.80 6.07 3.86
CA ALA A 49 -9.86 4.97 3.77
C ALA A 49 -8.44 5.47 3.45
N ALA A 50 -8.31 6.34 2.44
CA ALA A 50 -7.03 6.82 1.95
C ALA A 50 -6.10 7.36 3.05
N PRO A 51 -6.56 8.14 4.06
CA PRO A 51 -5.68 8.64 5.13
C PRO A 51 -5.05 7.59 6.04
N TYR A 52 -5.47 6.33 5.92
CA TYR A 52 -4.97 5.18 6.69
C TYR A 52 -4.44 4.11 5.75
N MET A 53 -4.06 4.47 4.53
CA MET A 53 -3.42 3.54 3.62
C MET A 53 -1.91 3.71 3.71
N HIS A 54 -1.16 2.66 3.37
CA HIS A 54 0.29 2.70 3.51
C HIS A 54 0.97 3.88 2.84
N ASP A 55 1.90 4.48 3.56
CA ASP A 55 2.81 5.49 3.09
C ASP A 55 3.96 4.87 2.31
N GLY A 56 4.70 5.73 1.60
CA GLY A 56 5.83 5.33 0.78
C GLY A 56 7.08 6.17 1.07
N CYS A 57 8.25 5.53 1.01
CA CYS A 57 9.52 6.22 0.90
C CYS A 57 10.06 6.05 -0.52
N TYR A 58 10.11 7.14 -1.28
CA TYR A 58 10.68 7.12 -2.62
C TYR A 58 12.20 7.25 -2.58
N ASN A 59 12.87 6.54 -3.48
CA ASN A 59 14.32 6.53 -3.56
C ASN A 59 14.79 6.49 -5.02
N MET A 60 15.50 7.55 -5.42
CA MET A 60 16.06 7.69 -6.77
C MET A 60 17.28 6.80 -7.00
N ALA A 61 18.07 6.53 -5.96
CA ALA A 61 19.29 5.72 -6.04
C ALA A 61 18.99 4.25 -6.35
N VAL A 62 17.77 3.77 -6.04
CA VAL A 62 17.31 2.40 -6.34
C VAL A 62 16.42 2.32 -7.59
N GLY A 63 16.60 3.24 -8.53
CA GLY A 63 15.88 3.24 -9.82
C GLY A 63 14.49 3.86 -9.77
N HIS A 64 14.33 4.94 -8.99
CA HIS A 64 13.08 5.69 -8.86
C HIS A 64 11.90 4.85 -8.33
N LYS A 65 12.17 4.02 -7.32
CA LYS A 65 11.15 3.15 -6.71
C LYS A 65 10.62 3.74 -5.42
N VAL A 66 9.39 3.37 -5.09
CA VAL A 66 8.77 3.64 -3.79
C VAL A 66 8.73 2.35 -3.00
N MET A 67 9.30 2.35 -1.81
CA MET A 67 9.08 1.29 -0.84
C MET A 67 7.83 1.62 -0.05
N MET A 68 6.87 0.70 0.01
CA MET A 68 5.67 0.83 0.85
C MET A 68 6.03 0.51 2.29
N MET A 69 5.63 1.36 3.24
CA MET A 69 6.29 1.42 4.55
C MET A 69 5.40 1.18 5.77
N GLY A 70 4.12 0.85 5.59
CA GLY A 70 3.21 0.89 6.73
C GLY A 70 2.55 2.25 6.87
N GLU A 71 1.88 2.46 8.00
CA GLU A 71 1.52 3.79 8.49
C GLU A 71 2.75 4.32 9.24
N ILE A 72 3.44 5.33 8.68
CA ILE A 72 4.68 5.87 9.24
C ILE A 72 4.72 7.39 9.20
N ASP A 73 5.41 8.01 10.16
CA ASP A 73 5.80 9.40 10.00
C ASP A 73 6.90 9.53 8.94
N ALA A 74 6.95 10.67 8.24
CA ALA A 74 7.96 10.94 7.21
C ALA A 74 9.41 10.72 7.69
N SER A 75 9.70 10.94 8.97
CA SER A 75 11.03 10.70 9.57
C SER A 75 11.45 9.23 9.54
N ALA A 76 10.52 8.28 9.43
CA ALA A 76 10.87 6.89 9.23
C ALA A 76 11.62 6.67 7.90
N CYS A 77 11.41 7.50 6.88
CA CYS A 77 12.20 7.43 5.65
C CYS A 77 13.68 7.81 5.85
N ASP A 78 14.02 8.59 6.87
CA ASP A 78 15.42 8.91 7.21
C ASP A 78 16.07 7.83 8.11
N ALA A 79 15.30 6.82 8.54
CA ALA A 79 15.73 5.85 9.54
C ALA A 79 16.32 4.56 8.93
N PHE A 80 16.54 4.54 7.62
CA PHE A 80 17.24 3.46 6.94
C PHE A 80 18.74 3.49 7.26
N VAL A 81 19.29 2.32 7.55
CA VAL A 81 20.71 2.14 7.83
C VAL A 81 21.26 0.95 7.08
N TRP A 82 22.45 1.11 6.49
CA TRP A 82 23.20 0.00 5.92
C TRP A 82 23.89 -0.78 7.04
N THR A 83 23.41 -1.99 7.29
CA THR A 83 23.82 -2.87 8.39
C THR A 83 24.07 -4.29 7.91
N ASN A 84 24.55 -5.16 8.81
CA ASN A 84 24.53 -6.60 8.59
C ASN A 84 23.25 -7.19 9.22
N ALA A 85 22.52 -8.02 8.47
CA ALA A 85 21.28 -8.63 8.99
C ALA A 85 21.52 -9.48 10.25
N SER A 86 22.73 -10.03 10.41
CA SER A 86 23.11 -10.89 11.53
C SER A 86 23.37 -10.13 12.85
N GLN A 87 23.48 -8.80 12.82
CA GLN A 87 23.93 -7.97 13.94
C GLN A 87 25.27 -8.45 14.55
N ASP A 88 26.09 -9.14 13.76
CA ASP A 88 27.42 -9.59 14.16
C ASP A 88 28.37 -8.38 14.20
N PRO A 89 29.10 -8.13 15.30
CA PRO A 89 30.08 -7.04 15.36
C PRO A 89 31.13 -7.04 14.25
N ASN A 90 31.38 -8.19 13.62
CA ASN A 90 32.34 -8.36 12.51
C ASN A 90 31.67 -8.78 11.18
N GLY A 91 30.33 -8.77 11.11
CA GLY A 91 29.61 -9.15 9.91
C GLY A 91 29.72 -8.10 8.80
N THR A 92 29.80 -8.55 7.54
CA THR A 92 29.74 -7.66 6.38
C THR A 92 28.37 -7.01 6.30
N LYS A 93 28.32 -5.68 6.16
CA LYS A 93 27.07 -4.96 5.91
C LYS A 93 26.53 -5.33 4.52
N ASP A 94 25.28 -5.79 4.48
CA ASP A 94 24.63 -6.36 3.30
C ASP A 94 23.12 -6.07 3.25
N THR A 95 22.61 -5.30 4.21
CA THR A 95 21.17 -5.14 4.44
C THR A 95 20.83 -3.68 4.67
N CYS A 96 19.88 -3.16 3.88
CA CYS A 96 19.27 -1.86 4.14
C CYS A 96 18.05 -2.02 5.05
N TYR A 97 18.20 -1.60 6.30
CA TYR A 97 17.22 -1.86 7.36
C TYR A 97 16.64 -0.56 7.89
N ASN A 98 15.32 -0.48 8.02
CA ASN A 98 14.65 0.63 8.66
C ASN A 98 14.57 0.41 10.18
N THR A 99 15.12 1.34 10.95
CA THR A 99 15.19 1.19 12.42
C THR A 99 13.88 1.53 13.14
N VAL A 100 12.91 2.16 12.47
CA VAL A 100 11.60 2.54 13.04
C VAL A 100 10.57 1.42 12.88
N ASN A 101 10.35 0.96 11.65
CA ASN A 101 9.32 -0.05 11.35
C ASN A 101 9.89 -1.46 11.12
N HIS A 102 11.20 -1.62 11.24
CA HIS A 102 11.91 -2.89 11.10
C HIS A 102 11.80 -3.56 9.72
N MET A 103 11.42 -2.82 8.68
CA MET A 103 11.39 -3.32 7.30
C MET A 103 12.79 -3.35 6.68
N VAL A 104 12.99 -4.27 5.74
CA VAL A 104 14.22 -4.38 4.95
C VAL A 104 13.91 -3.97 3.51
N SER A 105 14.70 -3.04 2.95
CA SER A 105 14.64 -2.74 1.53
C SER A 105 15.44 -3.78 0.74
N THR A 106 14.76 -4.54 -0.11
CA THR A 106 15.40 -5.48 -1.04
C THR A 106 15.87 -4.82 -2.33
N ASP A 107 15.46 -3.58 -2.59
CA ASP A 107 15.86 -2.80 -3.75
C ASP A 107 17.19 -2.07 -3.55
N ALA A 108 17.50 -1.67 -2.30
CA ALA A 108 18.78 -1.11 -1.91
C ALA A 108 19.80 -2.23 -1.66
N VAL A 109 20.68 -2.47 -2.64
CA VAL A 109 21.70 -3.54 -2.59
C VAL A 109 23.10 -3.06 -2.18
N ASP A 110 23.25 -1.76 -1.89
CA ASP A 110 24.47 -1.13 -1.40
C ASP A 110 24.17 0.04 -0.45
N GLU A 111 25.22 0.58 0.18
CA GLU A 111 25.11 1.69 1.15
C GLU A 111 24.55 2.95 0.51
N ALA A 112 24.96 3.29 -0.73
CA ALA A 112 24.48 4.47 -1.44
C ALA A 112 22.97 4.38 -1.76
N GLY A 113 22.50 3.20 -2.14
CA GLY A 113 21.08 2.91 -2.32
C GLY A 113 20.33 3.06 -1.01
N CYS A 114 20.88 2.57 0.11
CA CYS A 114 20.23 2.68 1.41
C CYS A 114 20.13 4.12 1.92
N ASP A 115 21.22 4.87 1.80
CA ASP A 115 21.30 6.28 2.18
C ASP A 115 20.43 7.19 1.28
N GLY A 116 19.91 6.65 0.17
CA GLY A 116 19.00 7.37 -0.74
C GLY A 116 17.57 7.53 -0.22
N TYR A 117 17.17 6.79 0.83
CA TYR A 117 15.88 7.00 1.47
C TYR A 117 15.92 8.25 2.36
N THR A 118 14.90 9.10 2.22
CA THR A 118 14.80 10.32 3.02
C THR A 118 13.37 10.83 3.11
N SER A 119 13.04 11.51 4.22
CA SER A 119 11.77 12.21 4.44
C SER A 119 11.46 13.26 3.38
N GLN A 120 12.47 13.79 2.67
CA GLN A 120 12.26 14.70 1.55
C GLN A 120 11.41 14.09 0.44
N TYR A 121 11.46 12.76 0.28
CA TYR A 121 10.72 12.02 -0.73
C TYR A 121 9.65 11.09 -0.13
N TYR A 122 9.17 11.44 1.05
CA TYR A 122 8.00 10.79 1.65
C TYR A 122 6.76 10.96 0.77
N GLN A 123 6.00 9.89 0.61
CA GLN A 123 4.75 9.86 -0.12
C GLN A 123 3.62 9.43 0.82
N ASP A 124 2.84 10.40 1.24
CA ASP A 124 1.68 10.22 2.09
C ASP A 124 0.61 9.38 1.39
N ASN A 125 0.07 8.38 2.08
CA ASN A 125 -1.03 7.53 1.59
C ASN A 125 -0.75 6.93 0.19
N TYR A 126 0.50 6.55 -0.07
CA TYR A 126 0.96 6.07 -1.38
C TYR A 126 0.08 4.93 -1.94
N ALA A 127 -0.37 4.01 -1.10
CA ALA A 127 -1.24 2.90 -1.54
C ALA A 127 -2.59 3.38 -2.11
N ALA A 128 -3.11 4.53 -1.68
CA ALA A 128 -4.31 5.14 -2.27
C ALA A 128 -4.05 5.63 -3.70
N THR A 129 -2.83 6.12 -3.98
CA THR A 129 -2.41 6.50 -5.33
C THR A 129 -2.31 5.26 -6.23
N LEU A 130 -1.76 4.15 -5.71
CA LEU A 130 -1.75 2.87 -6.43
C LEU A 130 -3.16 2.35 -6.73
N MET A 131 -4.08 2.41 -5.76
CA MET A 131 -5.48 2.05 -5.95
C MET A 131 -6.14 2.87 -7.07
N ASN A 132 -5.91 4.19 -7.08
CA ASN A 132 -6.43 5.07 -8.13
C ASN A 132 -5.84 4.75 -9.51
N ASN A 133 -4.56 4.37 -9.59
CA ASN A 133 -3.94 3.98 -10.86
C ASN A 133 -4.52 2.68 -11.40
N VAL A 134 -4.71 1.66 -10.55
CA VAL A 134 -5.35 0.39 -10.95
C VAL A 134 -6.77 0.62 -11.48
N LEU A 135 -7.50 1.52 -10.83
CA LEU A 135 -8.90 1.83 -11.15
C LEU A 135 -9.05 3.04 -12.10
N ASP A 136 -7.98 3.45 -12.79
CA ASP A 136 -8.04 4.55 -13.76
C ASP A 136 -8.79 4.12 -15.01
N LEU A 137 -10.01 4.63 -15.17
CA LEU A 137 -10.91 4.34 -16.30
C LEU A 137 -10.36 4.81 -17.66
N THR A 138 -9.30 5.63 -17.66
CA THR A 138 -8.63 6.08 -18.87
C THR A 138 -7.44 5.21 -19.26
N ASP A 139 -6.97 4.35 -18.35
CA ASP A 139 -5.85 3.44 -18.57
C ASP A 139 -6.33 2.01 -18.84
N ALA A 140 -6.55 1.71 -20.13
CA ALA A 140 -6.92 0.38 -20.57
C ALA A 140 -5.80 -0.67 -20.38
N SER A 141 -4.56 -0.27 -20.05
CA SER A 141 -3.46 -1.21 -19.81
C SER A 141 -3.60 -1.96 -18.49
N GLN A 142 -4.42 -1.44 -17.56
CA GLN A 142 -4.76 -2.13 -16.32
C GLN A 142 -5.70 -3.31 -16.53
N LEU A 143 -6.40 -3.36 -17.66
CA LEU A 143 -7.34 -4.43 -18.00
C LEU A 143 -6.60 -5.73 -18.33
N GLY A 144 -7.19 -6.88 -18.03
CA GLY A 144 -6.56 -8.17 -18.25
C GLY A 144 -5.64 -8.62 -17.10
N THR A 145 -5.58 -7.85 -16.03
CA THR A 145 -4.85 -8.19 -14.79
C THR A 145 -5.79 -8.10 -13.59
N SER A 146 -5.75 -9.11 -12.74
CA SER A 146 -6.41 -9.08 -11.43
C SER A 146 -5.44 -8.54 -10.38
N TYR A 147 -5.96 -7.70 -9.48
CA TYR A 147 -5.16 -7.06 -8.43
C TYR A 147 -5.66 -7.49 -7.06
N ASP A 148 -4.73 -8.03 -6.26
CA ASP A 148 -4.93 -8.20 -4.83
C ASP A 148 -4.51 -6.90 -4.11
N VAL A 149 -5.52 -6.14 -3.69
CA VAL A 149 -5.34 -4.86 -2.99
C VAL A 149 -5.56 -5.00 -1.48
N THR A 150 -5.60 -6.23 -0.96
CA THR A 150 -5.82 -6.52 0.47
C THR A 150 -4.78 -5.83 1.34
N ALA A 151 -3.50 -5.94 0.96
CA ALA A 151 -2.41 -5.30 1.69
C ALA A 151 -2.57 -3.77 1.76
N TRP A 152 -3.19 -3.15 0.76
CA TRP A 152 -3.39 -1.70 0.75
C TRP A 152 -4.54 -1.26 1.66
N LEU A 153 -5.56 -2.10 1.82
CA LEU A 153 -6.73 -1.84 2.68
C LEU A 153 -6.54 -2.30 4.13
N GLN A 154 -5.57 -3.18 4.40
CA GLN A 154 -5.35 -3.73 5.74
C GLN A 154 -5.19 -2.65 6.83
N PRO A 155 -4.40 -1.59 6.66
CA PRO A 155 -4.23 -0.61 7.73
C PRO A 155 -5.50 0.22 7.96
N VAL A 156 -6.29 0.45 6.90
CA VAL A 156 -7.66 1.00 7.02
C VAL A 156 -8.52 0.10 7.88
N TRP A 157 -8.48 -1.21 7.67
CA TRP A 157 -9.24 -2.16 8.47
C TRP A 157 -8.79 -2.14 9.93
N ASP A 158 -7.47 -2.12 10.17
CA ASP A 158 -6.90 -2.03 11.51
C ASP A 158 -7.36 -0.75 12.23
N HIS A 159 -7.37 0.41 11.53
CA HIS A 159 -7.86 1.67 12.05
C HIS A 159 -9.33 1.61 12.53
N TYR A 160 -10.21 0.95 11.77
CA TYR A 160 -11.63 0.81 12.11
C TYR A 160 -11.93 -0.46 12.94
N GLU A 161 -10.90 -1.16 13.43
CA GLU A 161 -11.02 -2.43 14.15
C GLU A 161 -11.82 -3.50 13.37
N ILE A 162 -11.68 -3.49 12.04
CA ILE A 162 -12.30 -4.44 11.11
C ILE A 162 -11.39 -5.66 11.02
N THR A 163 -12.00 -6.84 11.14
CA THR A 163 -11.28 -8.11 11.11
C THR A 163 -11.52 -8.87 9.82
N SER A 164 -10.73 -9.91 9.57
CA SER A 164 -10.97 -10.82 8.45
C SER A 164 -12.34 -11.49 8.49
N SER A 165 -12.98 -11.64 9.67
CA SER A 165 -14.34 -12.16 9.76
C SER A 165 -15.40 -11.17 9.27
N ASP A 166 -15.13 -9.86 9.38
CA ASP A 166 -16.03 -8.82 8.87
C ASP A 166 -15.92 -8.71 7.35
N ILE A 167 -14.70 -8.83 6.81
CA ILE A 167 -14.43 -8.80 5.35
C ILE A 167 -14.87 -10.11 4.68
N GLY A 168 -14.67 -11.25 5.35
CA GLY A 168 -14.93 -12.58 4.80
C GLY A 168 -13.80 -13.11 3.91
N SER A 169 -13.93 -14.37 3.50
CA SER A 169 -13.04 -14.99 2.50
C SER A 169 -13.59 -14.72 1.10
N MET A 170 -12.73 -14.31 0.17
CA MET A 170 -13.07 -14.17 -1.25
C MET A 170 -12.56 -15.32 -2.08
#